data_AF-A0A3D5UYA4-F1
#
_entry.id   AF-A0A3D5UYA4-F1
#
_cell.length_a   1.000
_cell.length_b   1.000
_cell.length_c   1.000
_cell.angle_alpha   90.00
_cell.angle_beta   90.00
_cell.angle_gamma   90.00
#
_symmetry.space_group_name_H-M   'P 1'
#
loop_
_entity.id
_entity.type
_entity.pdbx_description
1 polymer ?
#
loop_
_entity_poly.entity_id
_entity_poly.type
_entity_poly.pdbx_seq_one_letter_code
_entity_poly.pdbx_strand_id
1 'polypeptide(L)' 'AARAGKKGMDIHELDANMPFGHVCGPEEVAAAVVYLVSDANPYANGQKINIDGGGPM' A
#
# COMPACT_ATOMS: atom_id res chain seq x y z
N ALA A 1 3.33 13.40 -8.70
CA ALA A 1 4.44 12.81 -9.48
C ALA A 1 4.95 11.60 -8.71
N ALA A 2 4.59 10.38 -9.13
CA ALA A 2 5.09 9.16 -8.49
C ALA A 2 6.60 9.09 -8.72
N ARG A 3 7.40 9.05 -7.63
CA ARG A 3 8.83 8.74 -7.73
C ARG A 3 8.92 7.24 -8.02
N ALA A 4 8.86 6.87 -9.29
CA ALA A 4 9.24 5.52 -9.71
C ALA A 4 10.69 5.28 -9.26
N GLY A 5 10.90 4.22 -8.48
CA GLY A 5 12.22 3.84 -7.99
C GLY A 5 13.22 3.76 -9.14
N LYS A 6 14.39 4.37 -8.96
CA LYS A 6 15.46 4.29 -9.97
C LYS A 6 15.97 2.86 -10.02
N LYS A 7 16.32 2.36 -11.22
CA LYS A 7 16.93 1.05 -11.39
C LYS A 7 18.18 0.93 -10.50
N GLY A 8 18.18 -0.08 -9.61
CA GLY A 8 19.29 -0.33 -8.67
C GLY A 8 19.15 0.36 -7.30
N MET A 9 18.05 1.06 -7.03
CA MET A 9 17.73 1.64 -5.73
C MET A 9 17.00 0.62 -4.85
N ASP A 10 17.32 0.60 -3.56
CA ASP A 10 16.50 -0.09 -2.57
C ASP A 10 15.27 0.77 -2.26
N ILE A 11 14.08 0.20 -2.33
CA ILE A 11 12.83 0.91 -2.07
C ILE A 11 12.74 1.42 -0.63
N HIS A 12 13.42 0.76 0.32
CA HIS A 12 13.48 1.15 1.73
C HIS A 12 14.27 2.46 1.97
N GLU A 13 15.05 2.93 0.98
CA GLU A 13 15.63 4.28 1.03
C GLU A 13 14.56 5.39 1.10
N LEU A 14 13.31 5.07 0.78
CA LEU A 14 12.17 5.99 0.83
C LEU A 14 11.44 6.00 2.17
N ASP A 15 11.71 5.04 3.07
CA ASP A 15 10.93 4.79 4.29
C ASP A 15 10.78 6.04 5.18
N ALA A 16 11.89 6.74 5.43
CA ALA A 16 11.91 7.95 6.24
C ALA A 16 11.08 9.12 5.66
N ASN A 17 10.75 9.06 4.37
CA ASN A 17 9.94 10.06 3.69
C ASN A 17 8.46 9.66 3.59
N MET A 18 8.11 8.45 4.02
CA MET A 18 6.72 7.97 4.00
C MET A 18 6.02 8.35 5.31
N PRO A 19 4.72 8.71 5.27
CA PRO A 19 4.00 9.12 6.47
C PRO A 19 3.94 8.05 7.55
N PHE A 20 3.96 6.77 7.15
CA PHE A 20 3.91 5.61 8.05
C PHE A 20 5.32 5.09 8.38
N GLY A 21 6.37 5.84 8.02
CA GLY A 21 7.76 5.49 8.32
C GLY A 21 8.33 4.31 7.53
N HIS A 22 7.58 3.80 6.54
CA HIS A 22 8.02 2.78 5.60
C HIS A 22 7.22 2.86 4.30
N VAL A 23 7.79 2.35 3.22
CA VAL A 23 7.07 2.09 1.97
C VAL A 23 6.11 0.92 2.15
N CYS A 24 4.97 0.98 1.46
CA CYS A 24 4.01 -0.12 1.44
C CYS A 24 4.70 -1.41 0.97
N GLY A 25 4.63 -2.44 1.81
CA GLY A 25 5.17 -3.76 1.53
C GLY A 25 4.11 -4.74 1.04
N PRO A 26 4.54 -5.97 0.69
CA PRO A 26 3.63 -7.01 0.24
C PRO A 26 2.65 -7.46 1.32
N GLU A 27 3.05 -7.42 2.60
CA GLU A 27 2.21 -7.87 3.71
C GLU A 27 1.02 -6.94 3.97
N GLU A 28 1.20 -5.63 3.81
CA GLU A 28 0.10 -4.65 3.92
C GLU A 28 -0.93 -4.85 2.79
N VAL A 29 -0.48 -5.14 1.57
CA VAL A 29 -1.36 -5.48 0.45
C VAL A 29 -2.09 -6.80 0.73
N ALA A 30 -1.39 -7.81 1.23
CA ALA A 30 -1.99 -9.09 1.56
C ALA A 30 -3.07 -8.96 2.64
N ALA A 31 -2.83 -8.15 3.68
CA ALA A 31 -3.82 -7.88 4.72
C ALA A 31 -5.11 -7.25 4.16
N ALA A 32 -4.98 -6.30 3.23
CA ALA A 32 -6.13 -5.70 2.55
C ALA A 32 -6.91 -6.72 1.70
N VAL A 33 -6.19 -7.60 0.98
CA VAL A 33 -6.81 -8.70 0.23
C VAL A 33 -7.55 -9.65 1.16
N VAL A 34 -6.92 -10.06 2.27
CA VAL A 34 -7.55 -10.92 3.29
C VAL A 34 -8.84 -10.31 3.81
N TYR A 35 -8.83 -9.01 4.16
CA TYR A 35 -10.05 -8.31 4.56
C TYR A 35 -11.14 -8.41 3.48
N LEU A 36 -10.79 -8.09 2.22
CA LEU A 36 -11.74 -8.07 1.10
C LEU A 36 -12.38 -9.43 0.82
N VAL A 37 -11.66 -10.54 1.03
CA VAL A 37 -12.16 -11.90 0.77
C VAL A 37 -12.70 -12.62 2.02
N SER A 38 -12.65 -11.96 3.17
CA SER A 38 -13.15 -12.51 4.44
C SER A 38 -14.61 -12.16 4.70
N ASP A 39 -15.19 -12.82 5.72
CA ASP A 39 -16.52 -12.51 6.23
C ASP A 39 -16.64 -11.09 6.83
N ALA A 40 -15.52 -10.39 7.05
CA ALA A 40 -15.51 -8.99 7.49
C ALA A 40 -15.98 -8.01 6.40
N ASN A 41 -16.01 -8.42 5.13
CA ASN A 41 -16.54 -7.64 4.01
C ASN A 41 -17.79 -8.29 3.39
N PRO A 42 -18.96 -8.25 4.05
CA PRO A 42 -20.13 -9.01 3.62
C PRO A 42 -20.89 -8.39 2.43
N TYR A 43 -20.62 -7.13 2.09
CA TYR A 43 -21.48 -6.38 1.16
C TYR A 43 -20.78 -5.35 0.26
N ALA A 44 -19.53 -4.97 0.56
CA ALA A 44 -18.83 -3.99 -0.29
C ALA A 44 -18.34 -4.65 -1.57
N ASN A 45 -18.67 -4.04 -2.71
CA ASN A 45 -18.27 -4.47 -4.04
C ASN A 45 -18.05 -3.26 -4.97
N GLY A 46 -17.35 -3.48 -6.09
CA GLY A 46 -17.09 -2.43 -7.09
C GLY A 46 -16.15 -1.30 -6.63
N GLN A 47 -15.51 -1.45 -5.47
CA GLN A 47 -14.63 -0.43 -4.90
C GLN A 47 -13.18 -0.66 -5.30
N LYS A 48 -12.43 0.44 -5.45
CA LYS A 48 -10.97 0.42 -5.51
C LYS A 48 -10.44 1.01 -4.21
N ILE A 49 -9.64 0.24 -3.49
CA ILE A 49 -9.03 0.67 -2.23
C ILE A 49 -7.54 0.91 -2.50
N ASN A 50 -7.08 2.11 -2.16
CA ASN A 50 -5.66 2.44 -2.23
C ASN A 50 -4.97 2.01 -0.94
N ILE A 51 -3.85 1.29 -1.08
CA ILE A 51 -2.99 0.88 0.03
C ILE A 51 -1.68 1.67 -0.11
N ASP A 52 -1.71 2.94 0.28
CA ASP A 52 -0.64 3.91 -0.01
C ASP A 52 0.05 4.49 1.23
N GLY A 53 -0.39 4.10 2.44
CA GLY A 53 0.19 4.60 3.69
C GLY A 53 0.12 6.13 3.85
N GLY A 54 -0.86 6.79 3.21
CA GLY A 54 -1.00 8.24 3.22
C GLY A 54 -0.09 8.96 2.21
N GLY A 55 0.47 8.24 1.23
CA GLY A 55 1.21 8.84 0.12
C GLY A 55 0.38 9.89 -0.65
N PRO A 56 1.05 10.79 -1.39
CA PRO A 56 0.35 11.84 -2.13
C PRO A 56 -0.56 11.23 -3.20
N MET A 57 -1.87 11.45 -3.07
CA MET A 57 -2.92 11.17 -4.07
C MET A 57 -2.77 12.04 -5.32
#